data_AF-A0A3P8DP72-F1
#
_entry.id   AF-A0A3P8DP72-F1
#
_cell.length_a   1.000
_cell.length_b   1.000
_cell.length_c   1.000
_cell.angle_alpha   90.00
_cell.angle_beta   90.00
_cell.angle_gamma   90.00
#
_symmetry.space_group_name_H-M   'P 1'
#
loop_
_entity.id
_entity.type
_entity.pdbx_description
1 polymer ?
#
loop_
_entity_poly.entity_id
_entity_poly.type
_entity_poly.pdbx_seq_one_letter_code
_entity_poly.pdbx_strand_id
1 'polypeptide(L)'
;MTELKDILRAIHEIRLTTLETEEKLIDIEERYRLLNYHNLPVPENEIESVKSLRSVWMNLLKFANYKEHTLSRIKNKFAKITLEDITKFDQLEYHEELNELEIKRKELTSAEQLFNLPLTQYPQLINIQKELNGLDQLFNIYLKQKQSREEWSQILWRDLNISILQSGIESYLKDLRNLPKSIRTLPIGRVVFEQIRTFRDSLPLFLDLKNEALRERHWNELMRKTGQTFDMNPETFTLANIFSMELHRFTDQISEIVAFAIKELSIEKV
;
A
#
# COMPACT_ATOMS: atom_id res chain seq x y z
N MET A 1 -17.23 -4.96 14.58
CA MET A 1 -16.66 -5.06 13.22
C MET A 1 -16.57 -3.70 12.54
N THR A 2 -17.65 -2.92 12.56
CA THR A 2 -17.68 -1.50 12.16
C THR A 2 -16.70 -0.65 12.97
N GLU A 3 -16.74 -0.74 14.31
CA GLU A 3 -15.83 0.02 15.19
C GLU A 3 -14.34 -0.20 14.88
N LEU A 4 -13.92 -1.43 14.55
CA LEU A 4 -12.52 -1.70 14.18
C LEU A 4 -12.14 -1.00 12.88
N LYS A 5 -13.03 -0.98 11.88
CA LYS A 5 -12.82 -0.28 10.62
C LYS A 5 -12.76 1.23 10.82
N ASP A 6 -13.60 1.76 11.69
CA ASP A 6 -13.65 3.20 11.99
C ASP A 6 -12.38 3.65 12.72
N ILE A 7 -11.89 2.86 13.69
CA ILE A 7 -10.62 3.12 14.37
C ILE A 7 -9.44 3.07 13.39
N LEU A 8 -9.38 2.05 12.52
CA LEU A 8 -8.31 1.95 11.52
C LEU A 8 -8.35 3.10 10.51
N ARG A 9 -9.54 3.57 10.13
CA ARG A 9 -9.71 4.73 9.25
C ARG A 9 -9.22 6.01 9.93
N ALA A 10 -9.61 6.24 11.19
CA ALA A 10 -9.17 7.42 11.95
C ALA A 10 -7.64 7.45 12.12
N ILE A 11 -7.01 6.31 12.42
CA ILE A 11 -5.55 6.22 12.51
C ILE A 11 -4.90 6.54 11.15
N HIS A 12 -5.45 6.01 10.05
CA HIS A 12 -4.95 6.29 8.71
C HIS A 12 -5.07 7.78 8.32
N GLU A 13 -6.19 8.42 8.63
CA GLU A 13 -6.43 9.85 8.38
C GLU A 13 -5.46 10.74 9.18
N ILE A 14 -5.23 10.43 10.47
CA ILE A 14 -4.23 11.13 11.30
C ILE A 14 -2.84 11.04 10.65
N ARG A 15 -2.46 9.85 10.17
CA ARG A 15 -1.17 9.66 9.49
C ARG A 15 -1.10 10.49 8.21
N LEU A 16 -2.10 10.39 7.33
CA LEU A 16 -2.12 11.13 6.06
C LEU A 16 -1.96 12.64 6.27
N THR A 17 -2.65 13.19 7.27
CA THR A 17 -2.67 14.63 7.56
C THR A 17 -1.48 15.11 8.41
N THR A 18 -0.58 14.21 8.84
CA THR A 18 0.49 14.57 9.78
C THR A 18 1.41 15.68 9.27
N LEU A 19 1.93 15.56 8.04
CA LEU A 19 2.84 16.54 7.46
C LEU A 19 2.18 17.93 7.35
N GLU A 20 0.99 17.98 6.77
CA GLU A 20 0.21 19.23 6.61
C GLU A 20 -0.12 19.86 7.97
N THR A 21 -0.39 19.04 8.99
CA THR A 21 -0.69 19.52 10.34
C THR A 21 0.55 20.08 11.03
N GLU A 22 1.72 19.45 10.88
CA GLU A 22 2.99 19.99 11.40
C GLU A 22 3.36 21.32 10.72
N GLU A 23 3.19 21.44 9.41
CA GLU A 23 3.42 22.70 8.69
C GLU A 23 2.54 23.83 9.22
N LYS A 24 1.25 23.56 9.42
CA LYS A 24 0.31 24.53 10.01
C LYS A 24 0.67 24.90 11.44
N LEU A 25 1.11 23.93 12.25
CA LEU A 25 1.53 24.19 13.63
C LEU A 25 2.78 25.07 13.69
N ILE A 26 3.77 24.82 12.82
CA ILE A 26 4.98 25.65 12.72
C ILE A 26 4.62 27.09 12.31
N ASP A 27 3.75 27.27 11.31
CA ASP A 27 3.28 28.59 10.89
C ASP A 27 2.57 29.34 12.03
N ILE A 28 1.69 28.66 12.78
CA ILE A 28 1.03 29.25 13.96
C ILE A 28 2.07 29.63 15.02
N GLU A 29 2.97 28.73 15.40
CA GLU A 29 4.00 29.00 16.43
C GLU A 29 4.87 30.20 16.04
N GLU A 30 5.26 30.30 14.78
CA GLU A 30 6.06 31.39 14.26
C GLU A 30 5.33 32.74 14.29
N ARG A 31 4.03 32.75 13.93
CA ARG A 31 3.20 33.96 14.02
C ARG A 31 3.10 34.48 15.45
N TYR A 32 2.82 33.61 16.42
CA TYR A 32 2.71 34.03 17.83
C TYR A 32 4.08 34.41 18.41
N ARG A 33 5.17 33.79 17.96
CA ARG A 33 6.54 34.21 18.28
C ARG A 33 6.81 35.65 17.84
N LEU A 34 6.40 36.01 16.62
CA LEU A 34 6.53 37.37 16.07
C LEU A 34 5.64 38.38 16.80
N LEU A 35 4.38 38.04 17.09
CA LEU A 35 3.48 38.90 17.88
C LEU A 35 4.10 39.23 19.25
N ASN A 36 4.65 38.22 19.93
CA ASN A 36 5.33 38.40 21.21
C ASN A 36 6.62 39.23 21.06
N TYR A 37 7.42 39.01 20.01
CA TYR A 37 8.64 39.79 19.74
C TYR A 37 8.35 41.29 19.54
N HIS A 38 7.23 41.62 18.89
CA HIS A 38 6.81 42.99 18.63
C HIS A 38 5.93 43.59 19.75
N ASN A 39 5.74 42.89 20.88
CA ASN A 39 4.87 43.29 21.99
C ASN A 39 3.43 43.62 21.56
N LEU A 40 2.91 42.89 20.56
CA LEU A 40 1.52 43.05 20.12
C LEU A 40 0.58 42.35 21.11
N PRO A 41 -0.55 42.99 21.49
CA PRO A 41 -1.46 42.43 22.47
C PRO A 41 -2.19 41.21 21.89
N VAL A 42 -2.11 40.09 22.62
CA VAL A 42 -2.80 38.84 22.30
C VAL A 42 -3.57 38.39 23.55
N PRO A 43 -4.84 37.94 23.43
CA PRO A 43 -5.61 37.43 24.56
C PRO A 43 -4.92 36.24 25.26
N GLU A 44 -4.90 36.22 26.61
CA GLU A 44 -4.24 35.15 27.39
C GLU A 44 -4.78 33.74 27.07
N ASN A 45 -6.09 33.61 26.88
CA ASN A 45 -6.74 32.35 26.52
C ASN A 45 -6.26 31.81 25.16
N GLU A 46 -5.94 32.72 24.24
CA GLU A 46 -5.42 32.37 22.92
C GLU A 46 -3.96 31.93 23.00
N ILE A 47 -3.14 32.62 23.80
CA ILE A 47 -1.75 32.25 24.09
C ILE A 47 -1.68 30.84 24.72
N GLU A 48 -2.55 30.56 25.68
CA GLU A 48 -2.61 29.25 26.35
C GLU A 48 -3.05 28.14 25.37
N SER A 49 -4.04 28.45 24.52
CA SER A 49 -4.48 27.54 23.47
C SER A 49 -3.34 27.18 22.53
N VAL A 50 -2.62 28.18 21.98
CA VAL A 50 -1.49 27.95 21.06
C VAL A 50 -0.35 27.17 21.71
N LYS A 51 0.00 27.49 22.96
CA LYS A 51 1.03 26.74 23.70
C LYS A 51 0.66 25.27 23.90
N SER A 52 -0.62 24.95 24.01
CA SER A 52 -1.09 23.58 24.20
C SER A 52 -1.24 22.78 22.90
N LEU A 53 -1.45 23.44 21.74
CA LEU A 53 -1.74 22.78 20.45
C LEU A 53 -0.71 21.71 20.07
N ARG A 54 0.60 22.03 20.16
CA ARG A 54 1.65 21.06 19.83
C ARG A 54 1.62 19.87 20.78
N SER A 55 1.35 20.08 22.07
CA SER A 55 1.25 18.99 23.05
C SER A 55 0.04 18.08 22.76
N VAL A 56 -1.10 18.66 22.40
CA VAL A 56 -2.33 17.93 22.05
C VAL A 56 -2.10 17.08 20.79
N TRP A 57 -1.48 17.67 19.77
CA TRP A 57 -1.15 16.97 18.52
C TRP A 57 -0.17 15.81 18.76
N MET A 58 0.91 16.03 19.53
CA MET A 58 1.86 14.99 19.90
C MET A 58 1.21 13.85 20.70
N ASN A 59 0.26 14.17 21.58
CA ASN A 59 -0.48 13.16 22.33
C ASN A 59 -1.40 12.34 21.42
N LEU A 60 -2.08 12.98 20.45
CA LEU A 60 -2.90 12.31 19.46
C LEU A 60 -2.08 11.35 18.59
N LEU A 61 -0.92 11.79 18.09
CA LEU A 61 0.02 10.96 17.33
C LEU A 61 0.50 9.75 18.14
N LYS A 62 0.92 9.96 19.39
CA LYS A 62 1.33 8.87 20.30
C LYS A 62 0.20 7.86 20.51
N PHE A 63 -1.02 8.34 20.74
CA PHE A 63 -2.18 7.49 20.93
C PHE A 63 -2.51 6.67 19.66
N ALA A 64 -2.48 7.31 18.49
CA ALA A 64 -2.69 6.64 17.21
C ALA A 64 -1.65 5.55 16.98
N ASN A 65 -0.36 5.84 17.21
CA ASN A 65 0.73 4.88 17.08
C ASN A 65 0.61 3.70 18.06
N TYR A 66 0.27 3.98 19.33
CA TYR A 66 0.05 2.93 20.33
C TYR A 66 -1.13 2.02 19.94
N LYS A 67 -2.24 2.61 19.48
CA LYS A 67 -3.40 1.84 19.03
C LYS A 67 -3.11 1.02 17.78
N GLU A 68 -2.38 1.56 16.80
CA GLU A 68 -1.93 0.80 15.62
C GLU A 68 -1.11 -0.43 16.04
N HIS A 69 -0.12 -0.24 16.92
CA HIS A 69 0.71 -1.35 17.43
C HIS A 69 -0.13 -2.42 18.13
N THR A 70 -1.04 -2.01 19.02
CA THR A 70 -1.87 -2.93 19.79
C THR A 70 -2.86 -3.69 18.89
N LEU A 71 -3.37 -3.03 17.85
CA LEU A 71 -4.29 -3.62 16.88
C LEU A 71 -3.58 -4.48 15.83
N SER A 72 -2.25 -4.46 15.73
CA SER A 72 -1.50 -5.21 14.70
C SER A 72 -1.85 -6.70 14.66
N ARG A 73 -1.92 -7.37 15.81
CA ARG A 73 -2.32 -8.80 15.87
C ARG A 73 -3.76 -9.04 15.42
N ILE A 74 -4.67 -8.14 15.78
CA ILE A 74 -6.09 -8.22 15.41
C ILE A 74 -6.26 -7.93 13.91
N LYS A 75 -5.55 -6.94 13.38
CA LYS A 75 -5.48 -6.59 11.95
C LYS A 75 -4.96 -7.77 11.14
N ASN A 76 -3.90 -8.45 11.60
CA ASN A 76 -3.36 -9.64 10.95
C ASN A 76 -4.32 -10.83 11.00
N LYS A 77 -4.94 -11.10 12.16
CA LYS A 77 -5.95 -12.17 12.28
C LYS A 77 -7.17 -11.88 11.40
N PHE A 78 -7.64 -10.63 11.37
CA PHE A 78 -8.75 -10.22 10.54
C PHE A 78 -8.41 -10.29 9.04
N ALA A 79 -7.22 -9.86 8.65
CA ALA A 79 -6.73 -10.00 7.29
C ALA A 79 -6.61 -11.47 6.88
N LYS A 80 -6.19 -12.35 7.80
CA LYS A 80 -6.13 -13.79 7.57
C LYS A 80 -7.52 -14.42 7.41
N ILE A 81 -8.47 -14.11 8.30
CA ILE A 81 -9.85 -14.61 8.19
C ILE A 81 -10.51 -14.10 6.91
N THR A 82 -10.36 -12.80 6.62
CA THR A 82 -10.87 -12.21 5.38
C THR A 82 -10.23 -12.89 4.16
N LEU A 83 -8.93 -13.19 4.21
CA LEU A 83 -8.26 -13.93 3.15
C LEU A 83 -8.79 -15.34 3.02
N GLU A 84 -8.96 -16.07 4.14
CA GLU A 84 -9.53 -17.42 4.17
C GLU A 84 -10.96 -17.44 3.59
N ASP A 85 -11.80 -16.48 3.98
CA ASP A 85 -13.17 -16.35 3.48
C ASP A 85 -13.20 -16.01 1.99
N ILE A 86 -12.32 -15.13 1.51
CA ILE A 86 -12.20 -14.82 0.09
C ILE A 86 -11.65 -16.04 -0.68
N THR A 87 -10.65 -16.76 -0.16
CA THR A 87 -10.11 -17.97 -0.80
C THR A 87 -11.11 -19.12 -0.81
N LYS A 88 -11.99 -19.21 0.19
CA LYS A 88 -13.12 -20.16 0.19
C LYS A 88 -14.16 -19.78 -0.84
N PHE A 89 -14.43 -18.48 -1.00
CA PHE A 89 -15.32 -17.96 -2.04
C PHE A 89 -14.78 -18.26 -3.45
N ASP A 90 -13.46 -18.30 -3.61
CA ASP A 90 -12.78 -18.58 -4.87
C ASP A 90 -12.92 -20.04 -5.35
N GLN A 91 -13.12 -21.02 -4.46
CA GLN A 91 -12.71 -22.40 -4.80
C GLN A 91 -13.75 -23.45 -5.18
N LEU A 92 -15.06 -23.34 -4.95
CA LEU A 92 -15.90 -24.54 -5.19
C LEU A 92 -17.31 -24.30 -5.76
N GLU A 93 -18.05 -23.31 -5.27
CA GLU A 93 -19.52 -23.38 -5.46
C GLU A 93 -19.98 -22.98 -6.88
N TYR A 94 -19.44 -21.91 -7.46
CA TYR A 94 -19.89 -21.45 -8.78
C TYR A 94 -19.22 -22.16 -9.95
N HIS A 95 -18.01 -22.70 -9.78
CA HIS A 95 -17.32 -23.47 -10.82
C HIS A 95 -18.02 -24.80 -11.10
N GLU A 96 -18.48 -25.49 -10.05
CA GLU A 96 -19.25 -26.72 -10.18
C GLU A 96 -20.59 -26.45 -10.87
N GLU A 97 -21.35 -25.45 -10.40
CA GLU A 97 -22.64 -25.08 -11.00
C GLU A 97 -22.50 -24.67 -12.48
N LEU A 98 -21.48 -23.87 -12.82
CA LEU A 98 -21.23 -23.46 -14.20
C LEU A 98 -20.86 -24.66 -15.09
N ASN A 99 -20.08 -25.61 -14.55
CA ASN A 99 -19.71 -26.82 -15.28
C ASN A 99 -20.92 -27.72 -15.53
N GLU A 100 -21.81 -27.88 -14.54
CA GLU A 100 -23.07 -28.61 -14.70
C GLU A 100 -23.96 -28.00 -15.78
N LEU A 101 -24.09 -26.66 -15.79
CA LEU A 101 -24.84 -25.94 -16.83
C LEU A 101 -24.23 -26.14 -18.23
N GLU A 102 -22.90 -26.16 -18.34
CA GLU A 102 -22.22 -26.39 -19.61
C GLU A 102 -22.35 -27.84 -20.11
N ILE A 103 -22.32 -28.83 -19.20
CA ILE A 103 -22.61 -30.23 -19.53
C ILE A 103 -24.04 -30.35 -20.07
N LYS A 104 -25.01 -29.79 -19.35
CA LYS A 104 -26.43 -29.81 -19.75
C LYS A 104 -26.66 -29.11 -21.10
N ARG A 105 -25.98 -27.99 -21.35
CA ARG A 105 -26.01 -27.29 -22.64
C ARG A 105 -25.53 -28.20 -23.78
N LYS A 106 -24.42 -28.93 -23.58
CA LYS A 106 -23.85 -29.86 -24.58
C LYS A 106 -24.79 -31.04 -24.85
N GLU A 107 -25.41 -31.59 -23.82
CA GLU A 107 -26.39 -32.68 -23.96
C GLU A 107 -27.61 -32.24 -24.77
N LEU A 108 -28.19 -31.07 -24.43
CA LEU A 108 -29.32 -30.50 -25.16
C LEU A 108 -28.96 -30.21 -26.62
N THR A 109 -27.79 -29.61 -26.87
CA THR A 109 -27.31 -29.34 -28.24
C THR A 109 -27.16 -30.64 -29.03
N SER A 110 -26.65 -31.70 -28.40
CA SER A 110 -26.49 -33.02 -29.04
C SER A 110 -27.85 -33.65 -29.38
N ALA A 111 -28.83 -33.52 -28.47
CA ALA A 111 -30.20 -33.96 -28.71
C ALA A 111 -30.86 -33.17 -29.86
N GLU A 112 -30.73 -31.84 -29.88
CA GLU A 112 -31.23 -30.99 -30.97
C GLU A 112 -30.66 -31.43 -32.33
N GLN A 113 -29.36 -31.74 -32.39
CA GLN A 113 -28.72 -32.27 -33.61
C GLN A 113 -29.27 -33.64 -34.01
N LEU A 114 -29.42 -34.57 -33.05
CA LEU A 114 -29.91 -35.92 -33.30
C LEU A 114 -31.35 -35.93 -33.84
N PHE A 115 -32.18 -35.00 -33.37
CA PHE A 115 -33.58 -34.86 -33.78
C PHE A 115 -33.79 -33.86 -34.93
N ASN A 116 -32.71 -33.36 -35.56
CA ASN A 116 -32.76 -32.34 -36.61
C ASN A 116 -33.56 -31.08 -36.23
N LEU A 117 -33.47 -30.64 -34.97
CA LEU A 117 -34.09 -29.42 -34.47
C LEU A 117 -33.18 -28.19 -34.71
N PRO A 118 -33.75 -26.97 -34.78
CA PRO A 118 -32.96 -25.75 -34.78
C PRO A 118 -32.09 -25.64 -33.52
N LEU A 119 -30.81 -25.27 -33.69
CA LEU A 119 -29.86 -25.19 -32.59
C LEU A 119 -30.13 -23.95 -31.71
N THR A 120 -30.38 -24.19 -30.42
CA THR A 120 -30.60 -23.11 -29.45
C THR A 120 -29.28 -22.45 -29.07
N GLN A 121 -29.24 -21.11 -29.11
CA GLN A 121 -28.07 -20.32 -28.70
C GLN A 121 -28.22 -19.88 -27.24
N TYR A 122 -27.12 -19.97 -26.48
CA TYR A 122 -27.08 -19.58 -25.07
C TYR A 122 -26.08 -18.44 -24.82
N PRO A 123 -26.27 -17.24 -25.42
CA PRO A 123 -25.30 -16.15 -25.34
C PRO A 123 -25.07 -15.65 -23.91
N GLN A 124 -26.08 -15.71 -23.04
CA GLN A 124 -25.95 -15.30 -21.63
C GLN A 124 -24.99 -16.20 -20.86
N LEU A 125 -25.10 -17.53 -21.03
CA LEU A 125 -24.21 -18.49 -20.38
C LEU A 125 -22.75 -18.29 -20.83
N ILE A 126 -22.54 -18.06 -22.13
CA ILE A 126 -21.21 -17.75 -22.69
C ILE A 126 -20.66 -16.43 -22.10
N ASN A 127 -21.50 -15.42 -21.94
CA ASN A 127 -21.08 -14.13 -21.38
C ASN A 127 -20.70 -14.26 -19.89
N ILE A 128 -21.54 -14.92 -19.09
CA ILE A 128 -21.27 -15.18 -17.67
C ILE A 128 -19.95 -15.97 -17.52
N GLN A 129 -19.74 -17.01 -18.33
CA GLN A 129 -18.50 -17.77 -18.31
C GLN A 129 -17.26 -16.92 -18.63
N LYS A 130 -17.36 -15.99 -19.59
CA LYS A 130 -16.27 -15.06 -19.92
C LYS A 130 -16.01 -14.06 -18.79
N GLU A 131 -17.06 -13.55 -18.16
CA GLU A 131 -16.95 -12.61 -17.05
C GLU A 131 -16.31 -13.26 -15.83
N LEU A 132 -16.78 -14.46 -15.45
CA LEU A 132 -16.23 -15.22 -14.32
C LEU A 132 -14.76 -15.56 -14.55
N ASN A 133 -14.40 -16.15 -15.70
CA ASN A 133 -12.99 -16.42 -16.02
C ASN A 133 -12.12 -15.16 -15.93
N GLY A 134 -12.64 -14.02 -16.39
CA GLY A 134 -11.95 -12.75 -16.25
C GLY A 134 -11.74 -12.31 -14.80
N LEU A 135 -12.76 -12.50 -13.94
CA LEU A 135 -12.66 -12.25 -12.50
C LEU A 135 -11.68 -13.20 -11.82
N ASP A 136 -11.66 -14.48 -12.18
CA ASP A 136 -10.75 -15.48 -11.64
C ASP A 136 -9.30 -15.11 -11.96
N GLN A 137 -9.03 -14.69 -13.19
CA GLN A 137 -7.70 -14.22 -13.57
C GLN A 137 -7.29 -12.98 -12.78
N LEU A 138 -8.20 -12.00 -12.62
CA LEU A 138 -7.94 -10.81 -11.80
C LEU A 138 -7.61 -11.19 -10.35
N PHE A 139 -8.41 -12.09 -9.77
CA PHE A 139 -8.26 -12.52 -8.39
C PHE A 139 -6.97 -13.31 -8.18
N ASN A 140 -6.63 -14.22 -9.10
CA ASN A 140 -5.36 -14.94 -9.10
C ASN A 140 -4.15 -14.00 -9.18
N ILE A 141 -4.21 -12.94 -10.00
CA ILE A 141 -3.15 -11.93 -10.05
C ILE A 141 -2.99 -11.24 -8.70
N TYR A 142 -4.10 -10.85 -8.06
CA TYR A 142 -4.07 -10.24 -6.73
C TYR A 142 -3.48 -11.18 -5.68
N LEU A 143 -3.89 -12.46 -5.63
CA LEU A 143 -3.36 -13.42 -4.67
C LEU A 143 -1.86 -13.65 -4.85
N LYS A 144 -1.41 -13.87 -6.10
CA LYS A 144 0.02 -14.05 -6.42
C LYS A 144 0.83 -12.81 -6.03
N GLN A 145 0.35 -11.62 -6.40
CA GLN A 145 1.04 -10.38 -6.06
C GLN A 145 1.10 -10.16 -4.55
N LYS A 146 0.02 -10.43 -3.83
CA LYS A 146 -0.01 -10.34 -2.37
C LYS A 146 1.00 -11.29 -1.72
N GLN A 147 1.02 -12.54 -2.17
CA GLN A 147 1.98 -13.53 -1.69
C GLN A 147 3.43 -13.10 -1.98
N SER A 148 3.74 -12.69 -3.21
CA SER A 148 5.08 -12.18 -3.55
C SER A 148 5.47 -10.99 -2.70
N ARG A 149 4.53 -10.08 -2.39
CA ARG A 149 4.79 -8.94 -1.51
C ARG A 149 5.08 -9.37 -0.07
N GLU A 150 4.39 -10.38 0.45
CA GLU A 150 4.66 -10.97 1.76
C GLU A 150 6.06 -11.59 1.77
N GLU A 151 6.42 -12.38 0.77
CA GLU A 151 7.76 -12.96 0.61
C GLU A 151 8.85 -11.87 0.54
N TRP A 152 8.67 -10.86 -0.32
CA TRP A 152 9.62 -9.76 -0.44
C TRP A 152 9.78 -8.96 0.86
N SER A 153 8.70 -8.82 1.65
CA SER A 153 8.74 -8.08 2.91
C SER A 153 9.68 -8.72 3.94
N GLN A 154 9.89 -10.03 3.87
CA GLN A 154 10.76 -10.78 4.78
C GLN A 154 12.23 -10.77 4.34
N ILE A 155 12.54 -10.29 3.14
CA ILE A 155 13.92 -10.21 2.65
C ILE A 155 14.69 -9.18 3.48
N LEU A 156 15.86 -9.57 3.98
CA LEU A 156 16.79 -8.66 4.63
C LEU A 156 17.17 -7.54 3.67
N TRP A 157 17.22 -6.31 4.17
CA TRP A 157 17.50 -5.14 3.35
C TRP A 157 18.81 -5.30 2.60
N ARG A 158 19.87 -5.86 3.21
CA ARG A 158 21.15 -6.11 2.53
C ARG A 158 21.01 -7.03 1.30
N ASP A 159 20.17 -8.05 1.39
CA ASP A 159 19.99 -9.10 0.37
C ASP A 159 18.93 -8.72 -0.68
N LEU A 160 18.24 -7.59 -0.48
CA LEU A 160 17.21 -7.12 -1.39
C LEU A 160 17.77 -6.81 -2.78
N ASN A 161 17.24 -7.51 -3.78
CA ASN A 161 17.50 -7.25 -5.19
C ASN A 161 16.31 -6.50 -5.83
N ILE A 162 16.50 -5.20 -6.06
CA ILE A 162 15.43 -4.33 -6.58
C ILE A 162 15.02 -4.69 -8.02
N SER A 163 15.94 -5.22 -8.84
CA SER A 163 15.61 -5.62 -10.22
C SER A 163 14.60 -6.78 -10.27
N ILE A 164 14.68 -7.71 -9.31
CA ILE A 164 13.74 -8.82 -9.18
C ILE A 164 12.36 -8.28 -8.77
N LEU A 165 12.30 -7.34 -7.81
CA LEU A 165 11.05 -6.69 -7.41
C LEU A 165 10.42 -5.94 -8.60
N GLN A 166 11.22 -5.17 -9.34
CA GLN A 166 10.75 -4.39 -10.49
C GLN A 166 10.20 -5.30 -11.59
N SER A 167 10.94 -6.37 -11.95
CA SER A 167 10.48 -7.32 -12.97
C SER A 167 9.21 -8.07 -12.55
N GLY A 168 9.11 -8.49 -11.29
CA GLY A 168 7.90 -9.12 -10.75
C GLY A 168 6.67 -8.22 -10.83
N ILE A 169 6.82 -6.96 -10.41
CA ILE A 169 5.73 -5.97 -10.44
C ILE A 169 5.32 -5.60 -11.86
N GLU A 170 6.27 -5.40 -12.77
CA GLU A 170 5.97 -5.13 -14.18
C GLU A 170 5.28 -6.33 -14.86
N SER A 171 5.59 -7.56 -14.45
CA SER A 171 4.85 -8.75 -14.87
C SER A 171 3.39 -8.69 -14.43
N TYR A 172 3.11 -8.40 -13.17
CA TYR A 172 1.71 -8.28 -12.69
C TYR A 172 0.95 -7.14 -13.38
N LEU A 173 1.59 -5.98 -13.64
CA LEU A 173 0.99 -4.90 -14.41
C LEU A 173 0.73 -5.28 -15.87
N LYS A 174 1.58 -6.11 -16.47
CA LYS A 174 1.37 -6.66 -17.82
C LYS A 174 0.18 -7.61 -17.83
N ASP A 175 0.10 -8.53 -16.87
CA ASP A 175 -1.01 -9.49 -16.76
C ASP A 175 -2.34 -8.76 -16.54
N LEU A 176 -2.37 -7.75 -15.67
CA LEU A 176 -3.54 -6.88 -15.50
C LEU A 176 -3.93 -6.17 -16.78
N ARG A 177 -2.98 -5.70 -17.61
CA ARG A 177 -3.28 -5.04 -18.89
C ARG A 177 -3.86 -6.00 -19.93
N ASN A 178 -3.50 -7.28 -19.85
CA ASN A 178 -4.00 -8.32 -20.75
C ASN A 178 -5.44 -8.76 -20.44
N LEU A 179 -5.95 -8.45 -19.24
CA LEU A 179 -7.33 -8.74 -18.89
C LEU A 179 -8.34 -7.99 -19.79
N PRO A 180 -9.54 -8.57 -20.02
CA PRO A 180 -10.60 -7.90 -20.77
C PRO A 180 -10.93 -6.52 -20.19
N LYS A 181 -11.21 -5.53 -21.05
CA LYS A 181 -11.53 -4.16 -20.62
C LYS A 181 -12.72 -4.13 -19.65
N SER A 182 -13.73 -4.98 -19.86
CA SER A 182 -14.88 -5.14 -18.97
C SER A 182 -14.44 -5.43 -17.54
N ILE A 183 -13.46 -6.30 -17.35
CA ILE A 183 -12.92 -6.68 -16.03
C ILE A 183 -12.04 -5.58 -15.44
N ARG A 184 -11.11 -5.03 -16.24
CA ARG A 184 -10.19 -3.98 -15.77
C ARG A 184 -10.90 -2.72 -15.28
N THR A 185 -12.04 -2.42 -15.89
CA THR A 185 -12.81 -1.21 -15.57
C THR A 185 -13.76 -1.36 -14.38
N LEU A 186 -13.95 -2.58 -13.86
CA LEU A 186 -14.68 -2.82 -12.61
C LEU A 186 -13.99 -2.09 -11.44
N PRO A 187 -14.75 -1.68 -10.41
CA PRO A 187 -14.17 -1.04 -9.22
C PRO A 187 -13.01 -1.85 -8.61
N ILE A 188 -13.18 -3.17 -8.47
CA ILE A 188 -12.14 -4.04 -7.91
C ILE A 188 -10.91 -4.13 -8.83
N GLY A 189 -11.10 -4.18 -10.15
CA GLY A 189 -10.01 -4.17 -11.13
C GLY A 189 -9.17 -2.89 -11.05
N ARG A 190 -9.83 -1.74 -10.88
CA ARG A 190 -9.15 -0.45 -10.67
C ARG A 190 -8.37 -0.43 -9.36
N VAL A 191 -8.98 -0.91 -8.27
CA VAL A 191 -8.32 -0.94 -6.95
C VAL A 191 -7.05 -1.80 -6.99
N VAL A 192 -7.11 -3.01 -7.56
CA VAL A 192 -5.95 -3.90 -7.68
C VAL A 192 -4.86 -3.26 -8.55
N PHE A 193 -5.25 -2.64 -9.67
CA PHE A 193 -4.30 -1.93 -10.53
C PHE A 193 -3.60 -0.77 -9.81
N GLU A 194 -4.36 0.10 -9.13
CA GLU A 194 -3.79 1.22 -8.39
C GLU A 194 -2.88 0.78 -7.24
N GLN A 195 -3.22 -0.31 -6.54
CA GLN A 195 -2.36 -0.87 -5.49
C GLN A 195 -1.00 -1.32 -6.05
N ILE A 196 -1.01 -2.05 -7.17
CA ILE A 196 0.22 -2.53 -7.80
C ILE A 196 1.01 -1.36 -8.40
N ARG A 197 0.34 -0.38 -9.03
CA ARG A 197 0.98 0.83 -9.55
C ARG A 197 1.64 1.65 -8.44
N THR A 198 0.94 1.88 -7.33
CA THR A 198 1.49 2.63 -6.19
C THR A 198 2.75 1.96 -5.64
N PHE A 199 2.75 0.63 -5.54
CA PHE A 199 3.94 -0.11 -5.14
C PHE A 199 5.09 0.04 -6.15
N ARG A 200 4.78 -0.07 -7.45
CA ARG A 200 5.74 0.16 -8.54
C ARG A 200 6.38 1.55 -8.46
N ASP A 201 5.57 2.56 -8.22
CA ASP A 201 6.01 3.96 -8.15
C ASP A 201 6.84 4.25 -6.89
N SER A 202 6.81 3.36 -5.88
CA SER A 202 7.70 3.43 -4.72
C SER A 202 9.10 2.83 -4.95
N LEU A 203 9.31 2.05 -6.02
CA LEU A 203 10.59 1.38 -6.30
C LEU A 203 11.78 2.33 -6.50
N PRO A 204 11.65 3.50 -7.16
CA PRO A 204 12.74 4.46 -7.28
C PRO A 204 13.31 4.88 -5.91
N LEU A 205 12.44 5.02 -4.90
CA LEU A 205 12.88 5.34 -3.55
C LEU A 205 13.80 4.27 -2.96
N PHE A 206 13.54 2.99 -3.26
CA PHE A 206 14.40 1.91 -2.79
C PHE A 206 15.76 1.93 -3.48
N LEU A 207 15.82 2.33 -4.75
CA LEU A 207 17.09 2.51 -5.46
C LEU A 207 17.92 3.62 -4.82
N ASP A 208 17.28 4.76 -4.52
CA ASP A 208 17.90 5.87 -3.81
C ASP A 208 18.44 5.44 -2.44
N LEU A 209 17.64 4.71 -1.65
CA LEU A 209 18.03 4.20 -0.33
C LEU A 209 19.06 3.05 -0.38
N LYS A 210 19.22 2.39 -1.52
CA LYS A 210 20.25 1.34 -1.74
C LYS A 210 21.57 1.91 -2.25
N ASN A 211 21.67 3.21 -2.48
CA ASN A 211 22.89 3.81 -3.00
C ASN A 211 24.08 3.59 -2.05
N GLU A 212 25.22 3.14 -2.59
CA GLU A 212 26.44 2.84 -1.82
C GLU A 212 27.03 4.07 -1.10
N ALA A 213 26.68 5.28 -1.54
CA ALA A 213 27.13 6.51 -0.92
C ALA A 213 26.46 6.78 0.44
N LEU A 214 25.32 6.13 0.73
CA LEU A 214 24.63 6.27 2.00
C LEU A 214 25.42 5.60 3.13
N ARG A 215 25.56 6.33 4.23
CA ARG A 215 26.32 5.97 5.43
C ARG A 215 25.48 6.29 6.65
N GLU A 216 25.89 5.80 7.82
CA GLU A 216 25.17 5.99 9.08
C GLU A 216 24.74 7.46 9.32
N ARG A 217 25.59 8.43 9.00
CA ARG A 217 25.26 9.88 9.08
C ARG A 217 24.03 10.29 8.26
N HIS A 218 23.88 9.74 7.05
CA HIS A 218 22.75 10.03 6.15
C HIS A 218 21.47 9.37 6.69
N TRP A 219 21.58 8.17 7.24
CA TRP A 219 20.47 7.49 7.90
C TRP A 219 20.04 8.20 9.19
N ASN A 220 20.99 8.75 9.96
CA ASN A 220 20.69 9.60 11.12
C ASN A 220 19.96 10.88 10.72
N GLU A 221 20.35 11.50 9.60
CA GLU A 221 19.65 12.67 9.07
C GLU A 221 18.24 12.32 8.57
N LEU A 222 18.06 11.16 7.92
CA LEU A 222 16.75 10.64 7.57
C LEU A 222 15.87 10.42 8.80
N MET A 223 16.40 9.80 9.85
CA MET A 223 15.69 9.61 11.12
C MET A 223 15.26 10.96 11.72
N ARG A 224 16.15 11.96 11.69
CA ARG A 224 15.87 13.31 12.17
C ARG A 224 14.77 14.01 11.36
N LYS A 225 14.85 13.95 10.02
CA LYS A 225 13.86 14.60 9.13
C LYS A 225 12.50 13.89 9.15
N THR A 226 12.48 12.58 9.35
CA THR A 226 11.23 11.78 9.35
C THR A 226 10.61 11.62 10.74
N GLY A 227 11.33 11.98 11.81
CA GLY A 227 10.89 11.80 13.20
C GLY A 227 10.82 10.34 13.64
N GLN A 228 11.53 9.44 12.94
CA GLN A 228 11.50 8.00 13.18
C GLN A 228 12.87 7.46 13.54
N THR A 229 12.90 6.39 14.32
CA THR A 229 14.13 5.70 14.71
C THR A 229 14.21 4.33 14.04
N PHE A 230 15.35 4.02 13.43
CA PHE A 230 15.57 2.81 12.66
C PHE A 230 16.62 1.94 13.36
N ASP A 231 16.29 0.69 13.63
CA ASP A 231 17.30 -0.33 13.94
C ASP A 231 17.91 -0.80 12.62
N MET A 232 19.12 -0.31 12.33
CA MET A 232 19.85 -0.61 11.09
C MET A 232 20.73 -1.86 11.21
N ASN A 233 20.49 -2.73 12.19
CA ASN A 233 21.20 -3.99 12.29
C ASN A 233 21.02 -4.83 11.01
N PRO A 234 22.10 -5.09 10.24
CA PRO A 234 22.01 -5.79 8.96
C PRO A 234 21.42 -7.21 9.04
N GLU A 235 21.40 -7.81 10.24
CA GLU A 235 20.86 -9.15 10.49
C GLU A 235 19.34 -9.15 10.76
N THR A 236 18.76 -8.00 11.11
CA THR A 236 17.33 -7.90 11.46
C THR A 236 16.57 -6.92 10.58
N PHE A 237 17.26 -6.04 9.87
CA PHE A 237 16.66 -5.00 9.05
C PHE A 237 16.12 -5.58 7.74
N THR A 238 14.80 -5.57 7.57
CA THR A 238 14.07 -6.14 6.40
C THR A 238 13.37 -5.06 5.56
N LEU A 239 12.90 -5.43 4.37
CA LEU A 239 12.04 -4.57 3.56
C LEU A 239 10.73 -4.19 4.30
N ALA A 240 10.19 -5.07 5.14
CA ALA A 240 9.03 -4.74 5.98
C ALA A 240 9.32 -3.56 6.93
N ASN A 241 10.54 -3.48 7.47
CA ASN A 241 10.95 -2.34 8.29
C ASN A 241 10.92 -1.04 7.47
N ILE A 242 11.45 -1.04 6.23
CA ILE A 242 11.38 0.13 5.34
C ILE A 242 9.93 0.56 5.05
N PHE A 243 9.01 -0.38 4.82
CA PHE A 243 7.60 -0.04 4.63
C PHE A 243 6.96 0.58 5.86
N SER A 244 7.30 0.07 7.05
CA SER A 244 6.76 0.61 8.31
C SER A 244 7.14 2.08 8.54
N MET A 245 8.20 2.53 7.89
CA MET A 245 8.70 3.91 7.97
C MET A 245 7.96 4.88 7.04
N GLU A 246 7.13 4.42 6.11
CA GLU A 246 6.36 5.30 5.22
C GLU A 246 7.20 6.37 4.49
N LEU A 247 8.45 6.02 4.13
CA LEU A 247 9.43 6.95 3.54
C LEU A 247 9.00 7.58 2.20
N HIS A 248 7.99 7.01 1.53
CA HIS A 248 7.37 7.56 0.32
C HIS A 248 6.81 8.99 0.50
N ARG A 249 6.54 9.40 1.74
CA ARG A 249 6.11 10.77 2.07
C ARG A 249 7.24 11.79 2.08
N PHE A 250 8.49 11.31 2.09
CA PHE A 250 9.69 12.12 2.22
C PHE A 250 10.62 11.96 1.01
N THR A 251 10.03 11.63 -0.16
CA THR A 251 10.78 11.29 -1.38
C THR A 251 11.76 12.40 -1.76
N ASP A 252 11.33 13.68 -1.74
CA ASP A 252 12.19 14.81 -2.10
C ASP A 252 13.36 14.99 -1.13
N GLN A 253 13.11 14.85 0.18
CA GLN A 253 14.15 14.95 1.21
C GLN A 253 15.15 13.79 1.10
N ILE A 254 14.67 12.59 0.76
CA ILE A 254 15.51 11.41 0.56
C ILE A 254 16.41 11.59 -0.66
N SER A 255 15.83 12.00 -1.80
CA SER A 255 16.62 12.24 -3.02
C SER A 255 17.65 13.36 -2.82
N GLU A 256 17.35 14.40 -2.04
CA GLU A 256 18.32 15.43 -1.66
C GLU A 256 19.48 14.84 -0.84
N ILE A 257 19.19 14.06 0.21
CA ILE A 257 20.21 13.42 1.05
C ILE A 257 21.09 12.48 0.23
N VAL A 258 20.50 11.69 -0.66
CA VAL A 258 21.23 10.80 -1.57
C VAL A 258 22.12 11.59 -2.52
N ALA A 259 21.63 12.70 -3.08
CA ALA A 259 22.44 13.56 -3.94
C ALA A 259 23.65 14.17 -3.21
N PHE A 260 23.48 14.58 -1.94
CA PHE A 260 24.60 15.02 -1.10
C PHE A 260 25.58 13.89 -0.83
N ALA A 261 25.09 12.70 -0.45
CA ALA A 261 25.91 11.53 -0.19
C ALA A 261 26.77 11.15 -1.41
N ILE A 262 26.19 11.16 -2.62
CA ILE A 262 26.92 10.87 -3.86
C ILE A 262 28.05 11.88 -4.09
N LYS A 263 27.78 13.18 -3.87
CA LYS A 263 28.81 14.23 -3.99
C LYS A 263 29.92 14.04 -2.95
N GLU A 264 29.57 13.75 -1.70
CA GLU A 264 30.56 13.46 -0.65
C GLU A 264 31.45 12.27 -1.02
N LEU A 265 30.86 11.16 -1.47
CA LEU A 265 31.61 9.98 -1.90
C LEU A 265 32.55 10.31 -3.06
N SER A 266 32.13 11.16 -4.00
CA SER A 266 32.98 11.57 -5.13
C SER A 266 34.21 12.38 -4.69
N ILE A 267 34.10 13.15 -3.60
CA ILE A 267 35.22 13.92 -3.02
C ILE A 267 36.16 12.98 -2.25
N GLU A 268 35.62 12.00 -1.53
CA GLU A 268 36.40 11.05 -0.73
C GLU A 268 37.14 9.99 -1.58
N LYS A 269 36.72 9.76 -2.84
CA LYS A 269 37.39 8.87 -3.80
C LYS A 269 38.53 9.56 -4.59
N VAL A 270 38.82 10.84 -4.33
CA VAL A 270 39.95 11.62 -4.89
C VAL A 270 41.12 11.62 -3.91
#